data_AF-A0A377WCT3-F1
#
_entry.id   AF-A0A377WCT3-F1
#
_cell.length_a   1.000
_cell.length_b   1.000
_cell.length_c   1.000
_cell.angle_alpha   90.00
_cell.angle_beta   90.00
_cell.angle_gamma   90.00
#
_symmetry.space_group_name_H-M   'P 1'
#
loop_
_entity.id
_entity.type
_entity.pdbx_description
1 polymer ?
#
loop_
_entity_poly.entity_id
_entity_poly.type
_entity_poly.pdbx_seq_one_letter_code
_entity_poly.pdbx_strand_id
1 'polypeptide(L)'
;MQGLKVEILGEFDDAALMKAFGAAHNAIFVAPTLYAHDFYHDESIVEIGRMDSVMEEYHAIFAERMIQHPAVQRICNRDYSSLFTEPR
;
A
#
# COMPACT_ATOMS: atom_id res chain seq x y z
N MET A 1 -3.04 12.81 -12.76
CA MET A 1 -4.48 13.08 -13.02
C MET A 1 -4.83 14.48 -12.54
N GLN A 2 -5.17 15.40 -13.43
CA GLN A 2 -5.72 16.71 -13.03
C GLN A 2 -7.00 16.94 -13.83
N GLY A 3 -8.06 17.39 -13.16
CA GLY A 3 -9.36 17.69 -13.78
C GLY A 3 -10.36 16.53 -13.89
N LEU A 4 -10.12 15.38 -13.25
CA LEU A 4 -11.10 14.30 -13.19
C LEU A 4 -12.19 14.66 -12.17
N LYS A 5 -13.45 14.70 -12.60
CA LYS A 5 -14.60 14.85 -11.70
C LYS A 5 -14.99 13.46 -11.20
N VAL A 6 -14.66 13.18 -9.94
CA VAL A 6 -14.98 11.91 -9.28
C VAL A 6 -16.17 12.08 -8.33
N GLU A 7 -16.93 11.01 -8.15
CA GLU A 7 -17.89 10.88 -7.05
C GLU A 7 -17.24 10.04 -5.95
N ILE A 8 -17.15 10.59 -4.74
CA ILE A 8 -16.55 9.91 -3.60
C ILE A 8 -17.63 9.04 -2.96
N LEU A 9 -17.49 7.72 -3.09
CA LEU A 9 -18.43 6.74 -2.51
C LEU A 9 -18.13 6.42 -1.04
N GLY A 10 -16.91 6.69 -0.57
CA GLY A 10 -16.48 6.48 0.81
C GLY A 10 -15.02 6.85 1.03
N GLU A 11 -14.68 7.09 2.29
CA GLU A 11 -13.31 7.32 2.78
C GLU A 11 -13.01 6.27 3.84
N PHE A 12 -11.84 5.66 3.75
CA PHE A 12 -11.47 4.49 4.54
C PHE A 12 -10.04 4.63 5.03
N ASP A 13 -9.82 4.38 6.33
CA ASP A 13 -8.49 4.30 6.93
C ASP A 13 -7.87 2.90 6.80
N ASP A 14 -8.70 1.87 6.54
CA ASP A 14 -8.28 0.48 6.43
C ASP A 14 -8.38 -0.02 4.98
N ALA A 15 -7.26 -0.52 4.45
CA ALA A 15 -7.16 -0.97 3.07
C ALA A 15 -7.99 -2.23 2.77
N ALA A 16 -8.15 -3.13 3.75
CA ALA A 16 -8.95 -4.35 3.56
C ALA A 16 -10.45 -4.03 3.50
N LEU A 17 -10.90 -3.06 4.31
CA LEU A 17 -12.28 -2.56 4.24
C LEU A 17 -12.55 -1.83 2.93
N MET A 18 -11.63 -0.96 2.48
CA MET A 18 -11.71 -0.30 1.17
C MET A 18 -11.80 -1.33 0.03
N LYS A 19 -10.97 -2.38 0.08
CA LYS A 19 -11.01 -3.51 -0.88
C LYS A 19 -12.37 -4.17 -0.91
N ALA A 20 -12.87 -4.61 0.25
CA ALA A 20 -14.12 -5.34 0.35
C ALA A 20 -15.30 -4.47 -0.15
N PHE A 21 -15.30 -3.18 0.19
CA PHE A 21 -16.28 -2.23 -0.33
C PHE A 21 -16.17 -2.08 -1.85
N GLY A 22 -14.95 -1.92 -2.37
CA GLY A 22 -14.68 -1.77 -3.79
C GLY A 22 -14.92 -3.02 -4.63
N ALA A 23 -14.86 -4.23 -4.04
CA ALA A 23 -15.24 -5.48 -4.71
C ALA A 23 -16.75 -5.70 -4.71
N ALA A 24 -17.44 -5.26 -3.65
CA ALA A 24 -18.90 -5.37 -3.53
C ALA A 24 -19.66 -4.32 -4.37
N HIS A 25 -19.01 -3.23 -4.75
CA HIS A 25 -19.57 -2.15 -5.55
C HIS A 25 -18.76 -1.96 -6.82
N ASN A 26 -19.32 -1.38 -7.88
CA ASN A 26 -18.59 -1.16 -9.13
C ASN A 26 -17.70 0.11 -9.02
N ALA A 27 -16.80 0.12 -8.04
CA ALA A 27 -16.01 1.27 -7.60
C ALA A 27 -14.53 1.16 -7.99
N ILE A 28 -13.86 2.31 -8.07
CA ILE A 28 -12.41 2.41 -8.31
C ILE A 28 -11.76 2.81 -6.99
N PHE A 29 -10.67 2.14 -6.62
CA PHE A 29 -9.85 2.49 -5.47
C PHE A 29 -8.37 2.48 -5.85
N VAL A 30 -7.55 3.14 -5.03
CA VAL A 30 -6.09 3.17 -5.21
C VAL A 30 -5.49 2.07 -4.34
N ALA A 31 -4.52 1.34 -4.88
CA ALA A 31 -3.79 0.32 -4.16
C ALA A 31 -2.28 0.44 -4.47
N PRO A 32 -1.41 0.32 -3.44
CA PRO A 32 0.03 0.15 -3.65
C PRO A 32 0.34 -1.02 -4.57
N THR A 33 1.30 -0.83 -5.47
CA THR A 33 1.71 -1.84 -6.46
C THR A 33 2.19 -3.14 -5.81
N LEU A 34 2.75 -3.06 -4.60
CA LEU A 34 3.19 -4.21 -3.83
C LEU A 34 2.05 -5.21 -3.55
N TYR A 35 0.84 -4.70 -3.33
CA TYR A 35 -0.31 -5.53 -2.98
C TYR A 35 -1.02 -6.12 -4.20
N ALA A 36 -0.59 -5.77 -5.42
CA ALA A 36 -1.16 -6.28 -6.66
C ALA A 36 -1.40 -7.80 -6.62
N HIS A 37 -0.45 -8.57 -6.10
CA HIS A 37 -0.57 -10.02 -6.02
C HIS A 37 -1.70 -10.49 -5.08
N ASP A 38 -1.87 -9.83 -3.93
CA ASP A 38 -2.93 -10.12 -2.95
C ASP A 38 -4.31 -9.62 -3.40
N PHE A 39 -4.35 -8.59 -4.26
CA PHE A 39 -5.58 -8.04 -4.83
C PHE A 39 -6.11 -8.89 -5.99
N TYR A 40 -5.25 -9.32 -6.92
CA TYR A 40 -5.65 -10.07 -8.13
C TYR A 40 -6.00 -11.54 -7.88
N HIS A 41 -5.77 -12.06 -6.67
CA HIS A 41 -6.27 -13.39 -6.32
C HIS A 41 -7.81 -13.44 -6.25
N ASP A 42 -8.46 -12.30 -6.09
CA ASP A 42 -9.90 -12.16 -6.24
C ASP A 42 -10.20 -11.82 -7.70
N GLU A 43 -10.73 -12.77 -8.47
CA GLU A 43 -11.00 -12.64 -9.92
C GLU A 43 -11.93 -11.45 -10.27
N SER A 44 -12.55 -10.83 -9.27
CA SER A 44 -13.44 -9.68 -9.39
C SER A 44 -12.71 -8.33 -9.55
N ILE A 45 -11.40 -8.25 -9.31
CA ILE A 45 -10.63 -7.00 -9.29
C ILE A 45 -9.62 -6.99 -10.45
N VAL A 46 -9.56 -5.89 -11.20
CA VAL A 46 -8.65 -5.71 -12.34
C VAL A 46 -7.86 -4.41 -12.25
N GLU A 47 -6.60 -4.42 -12.70
CA GLU A 47 -5.79 -3.20 -12.83
C GLU A 47 -6.35 -2.33 -13.95
N ILE A 48 -6.67 -1.07 -13.65
CA ILE A 48 -7.11 -0.08 -14.67
C ILE A 48 -5.92 0.79 -15.11
N GLY A 49 -4.91 0.95 -14.24
CA GLY A 49 -3.67 1.66 -14.57
C GLY A 49 -2.79 1.88 -13.34
N ARG A 50 -1.53 2.27 -13.60
CA ARG A 50 -0.50 2.55 -12.61
C ARG A 50 -0.02 3.99 -12.74
N MET A 51 0.43 4.57 -11.63
CA MET A 51 0.99 5.92 -11.60
C MET A 51 2.27 5.95 -10.78
N ASP A 52 3.35 6.47 -11.37
CA ASP A 52 4.62 6.64 -10.67
C ASP A 52 4.68 7.96 -9.88
N SER A 53 3.74 8.88 -10.14
CA SER A 53 3.70 10.21 -9.50
C SER A 53 3.15 10.19 -8.07
N VAL A 54 2.58 9.06 -7.63
CA VAL A 54 2.04 8.88 -6.28
C VAL A 54 2.76 7.70 -5.66
N MET A 55 3.51 7.96 -4.59
CA MET A 55 4.27 6.94 -3.87
C MET A 55 3.85 6.92 -2.40
N GLU A 56 3.98 5.75 -1.79
CA GLU A 56 3.77 5.53 -0.37
C GLU A 56 5.13 5.27 0.30
N GLU A 57 5.41 5.98 1.40
CA GLU A 57 6.66 5.88 2.14
C GLU A 57 6.44 5.16 3.47
N TYR A 58 7.28 4.15 3.74
CA TYR A 58 7.24 3.37 4.97
C TYR A 58 8.41 3.74 5.87
N HIS A 59 8.11 4.18 7.10
CA HIS A 59 9.12 4.58 8.08
C HIS A 59 9.14 3.64 9.28
N ALA A 60 10.33 3.19 9.67
CA ALA A 60 10.55 2.51 10.94
C ALA A 60 11.00 3.55 11.99
N ILE A 61 10.14 3.80 12.98
CA ILE A 61 10.37 4.84 14.00
C ILE A 61 10.75 4.19 15.32
N PHE A 62 11.84 4.67 15.94
CA PHE A 62 12.34 4.19 17.22
C PHE A 62 12.62 5.35 18.16
N ALA A 63 12.46 5.12 19.46
CA ALA A 63 12.92 6.07 20.47
C ALA A 63 14.46 6.06 20.55
N GLU A 64 15.07 7.25 20.59
CA GLU A 64 16.52 7.43 20.60
C GLU A 64 17.23 6.58 21.67
N ARG A 65 16.70 6.54 22.90
CA ARG A 65 17.25 5.73 24.00
C ARG A 65 17.31 4.21 23.72
N MET A 66 16.50 3.72 22.77
CA MET A 66 16.41 2.30 22.42
C MET A 66 17.35 1.91 21.29
N ILE A 67 17.98 2.88 20.60
CA ILE A 67 18.79 2.60 19.41
C ILE A 67 20.05 1.79 19.72
N GLN A 68 20.52 1.81 20.97
CA GLN A 68 21.66 1.02 21.45
C GLN A 68 21.29 -0.44 21.72
N HIS A 69 20.01 -0.79 21.77
CA HIS A 69 19.60 -2.16 22.03
C HIS A 69 19.94 -3.03 20.82
N PRO A 70 20.65 -4.16 20.98
CA PRO A 70 21.08 -5.00 19.86
C PRO A 70 19.94 -5.45 18.93
N ALA A 71 18.75 -5.68 19.48
CA ALA A 71 17.57 -6.02 18.67
C ALA A 71 17.11 -4.86 17.77
N VAL A 72 17.14 -3.62 18.26
CA VAL A 72 16.74 -2.43 17.49
C VAL A 72 17.76 -2.18 16.39
N GLN A 73 19.06 -2.28 16.69
CA GLN A 73 20.11 -2.14 15.68
C GLN A 73 19.97 -3.15 14.54
N ARG A 74 19.57 -4.39 14.84
CA ARG A 74 19.31 -5.41 13.80
C ARG A 74 18.16 -5.03 12.88
N ILE A 75 17.12 -4.38 13.40
CA ILE A 75 15.99 -3.90 12.62
C ILE A 75 16.46 -2.72 11.76
N CYS A 76 17.13 -1.73 12.34
CA CYS A 76 17.64 -0.56 11.61
C CYS A 76 18.63 -0.92 10.49
N ASN A 77 19.50 -1.91 10.71
CA ASN A 77 20.50 -2.34 9.74
C ASN A 77 20.01 -3.43 8.80
N ARG A 78 18.73 -3.81 8.88
CA ARG A 78 18.16 -4.80 7.98
C ARG A 78 17.97 -4.19 6.60
N ASP A 79 18.29 -4.96 5.58
CA ASP A 79 17.89 -4.63 4.22
C ASP A 79 16.39 -4.90 4.04
N TYR A 80 15.64 -3.87 3.69
CA TYR A 80 14.21 -3.90 3.43
C TYR A 80 13.86 -3.84 1.95
N SER A 81 14.83 -3.73 1.04
CA SER A 81 14.56 -3.61 -0.40
C SER A 81 13.72 -4.75 -0.95
N SER A 82 13.85 -5.96 -0.40
CA SER A 82 13.04 -7.11 -0.78
C SER A 82 11.55 -6.95 -0.48
N LEU A 83 11.16 -6.10 0.48
CA LEU A 83 9.75 -5.82 0.79
C LEU A 83 9.09 -4.94 -0.27
N PHE A 84 9.87 -4.19 -1.05
CA PHE A 84 9.37 -3.21 -2.02
C PHE A 84 9.70 -3.57 -3.46
N THR A 85 10.10 -4.82 -3.70
CA THR A 85 10.34 -5.31 -5.05
C THR A 85 9.00 -5.62 -5.71
N GLU A 86 8.74 -5.05 -6.88
CA GLU A 86 7.52 -5.35 -7.64
C GLU A 86 7.47 -6.86 -7.95
N PRO A 87 6.35 -7.55 -7.66
CA PRO A 87 6.16 -8.91 -8.13
C PRO A 87 6.22 -8.91 -9.67
N ARG A 88 6.97 -9.87 -10.22
CA ARG A 88 7.22 -10.02 -11.65
C ARG A 88 5.98 -10.47 -12.42
#